data_AF-A0A812YF95-F1
#
_entry.id   AF-A0A812YF95-F1
#
_cell.length_a   1.000
_cell.length_b   1.000
_cell.length_c   1.000
_cell.angle_alpha   90.00
_cell.angle_beta   90.00
_cell.angle_gamma   90.00
#
_symmetry.space_group_name_H-M   'P 1'
#
loop_
_entity.id
_entity.type
_entity.pdbx_description
1 polymer ?
#
loop_
_entity_poly.entity_id
_entity_poly.type
_entity_poly.pdbx_seq_one_letter_code
_entity_poly.pdbx_strand_id
1 'polypeptide(L)'
;AALAAGAVLGNNYWWTGVAKYNEYQQMANYVNVDPSVDKGTSFMDAGSVYFKEGSSVDLTKAIAFRNGLTYCVAPIYSEPLEGTGNERKTAAGFVIPKSGTLDFWAVGTDCCGTTGTPFQCHDATSPFARSGLRIVEDNHKAMYQLAVQEWTATTGIPARNPLFFQWVVDPIAVEEHYRSLSSNSMFKLTCGYGIAAFFIAYVLHMVFRHFKVL
;
A
#
# COMPACT_ATOMS: atom_id res chain seq x y z
N ALA A 1 20.05 -30.38 8.73
CA ALA A 1 20.55 -29.06 8.28
C ALA A 1 19.86 -28.58 7.00
N ALA A 2 19.93 -29.32 5.89
CA ALA A 2 19.32 -28.91 4.61
C ALA A 2 17.80 -28.66 4.68
N LEU A 3 17.04 -29.52 5.37
CA LEU A 3 15.60 -29.32 5.56
C LEU A 3 15.26 -28.04 6.33
N ALA A 4 16.00 -27.76 7.40
CA ALA A 4 15.82 -26.54 8.20
C ALA A 4 16.18 -25.28 7.38
N ALA A 5 17.27 -25.34 6.60
CA ALA A 5 17.64 -24.26 5.69
C ALA A 5 16.54 -24.03 4.63
N GLY A 6 16.01 -25.10 4.04
CA GLY A 6 14.90 -25.01 3.09
C GLY A 6 13.65 -24.36 3.69
N ALA A 7 13.27 -24.73 4.93
CA ALA A 7 12.14 -24.14 5.62
C ALA A 7 12.33 -22.64 5.89
N VAL A 8 13.53 -22.22 6.32
CA VAL A 8 13.84 -20.80 6.56
C VAL A 8 13.84 -20.00 5.26
N LEU A 9 14.44 -20.54 4.19
CA LEU A 9 14.46 -19.91 2.86
C LEU A 9 13.05 -19.78 2.28
N GLY A 10 12.23 -20.82 2.39
CA GLY A 10 10.84 -20.81 1.97
C GLY A 10 10.01 -19.79 2.75
N ASN A 11 10.17 -19.74 4.08
CA ASN A 11 9.51 -18.74 4.91
C ASN A 11 9.93 -17.31 4.53
N ASN A 12 11.23 -17.07 4.30
CA ASN A 12 11.70 -15.75 3.84
C ASN A 12 11.14 -15.38 2.47
N TYR A 13 11.12 -16.33 1.52
CA TYR A 13 10.54 -16.11 0.20
C TYR A 13 9.06 -15.72 0.27
N TRP A 14 8.29 -16.40 1.13
CA TRP A 14 6.88 -16.10 1.34
C TRP A 14 6.65 -14.67 1.86
N TRP A 15 7.30 -14.32 2.98
CA TRP A 15 7.07 -13.04 3.67
C TRP A 15 7.71 -11.82 3.00
N THR A 16 8.69 -12.01 2.11
CA THR A 16 9.36 -10.89 1.42
C THR A 16 8.49 -10.21 0.37
N GLY A 17 7.50 -10.89 -0.21
CA GLY A 17 6.71 -10.31 -1.31
C GLY A 17 5.75 -11.26 -1.99
N VAL A 18 6.01 -12.58 -2.01
CA VAL A 18 5.14 -13.57 -2.67
C VAL A 18 3.75 -13.62 -2.05
N ALA A 19 3.65 -13.54 -0.72
CA ALA A 19 2.36 -13.49 -0.04
C ALA A 19 1.52 -12.31 -0.54
N LYS A 20 2.10 -11.10 -0.54
CA LYS A 20 1.43 -9.87 -1.02
C LYS A 20 1.06 -9.96 -2.49
N TYR A 21 1.99 -10.42 -3.32
CA TYR A 21 1.75 -10.60 -4.75
C TYR A 21 0.55 -11.53 -5.00
N ASN A 22 0.52 -12.71 -4.35
CA ASN A 22 -0.59 -13.64 -4.50
C ASN A 22 -1.92 -13.08 -3.98
N GLU A 23 -1.89 -12.20 -2.99
CA GLU A 23 -3.09 -11.55 -2.48
C GLU A 23 -3.63 -10.55 -3.49
N TYR A 24 -2.78 -9.69 -4.08
CA TYR A 24 -3.20 -8.78 -5.14
C TYR A 24 -3.74 -9.50 -6.37
N GLN A 25 -3.14 -10.63 -6.75
CA GLN A 25 -3.62 -11.44 -7.89
C GLN A 25 -5.02 -12.06 -7.67
N GLN A 26 -5.48 -12.17 -6.41
CA GLN A 26 -6.82 -12.65 -6.07
C GLN A 26 -7.86 -11.52 -6.00
N MET A 27 -7.41 -10.27 -6.02
CA MET A 27 -8.29 -9.11 -5.94
C MET A 27 -8.67 -8.59 -7.34
N ALA A 28 -9.78 -7.87 -7.42
CA ALA A 28 -10.27 -7.34 -8.67
C ALA A 28 -9.55 -6.03 -9.06
N ASN A 29 -9.33 -5.85 -10.36
CA ASN A 29 -8.78 -4.62 -10.94
C ASN A 29 -9.91 -3.83 -11.60
N TYR A 30 -10.14 -2.61 -11.13
CA TYR A 30 -11.18 -1.74 -11.65
C TYR A 30 -10.60 -0.55 -12.41
N VAL A 31 -11.27 -0.13 -13.47
CA VAL A 31 -10.86 1.00 -14.32
C VAL A 31 -11.96 2.04 -14.42
N ASN A 32 -11.54 3.30 -14.61
CA ASN A 32 -12.44 4.45 -14.80
C ASN A 32 -13.41 4.66 -13.62
N VAL A 33 -12.92 4.46 -12.39
CA VAL A 33 -13.70 4.68 -11.17
C VAL A 33 -13.78 6.17 -10.87
N ASP A 34 -14.99 6.69 -10.67
CA ASP A 34 -15.25 8.10 -10.40
C ASP A 34 -15.56 8.31 -8.90
N PRO A 35 -14.60 8.84 -8.11
CA PRO A 35 -14.77 8.98 -6.66
C PRO A 35 -15.92 9.91 -6.24
N SER A 36 -16.43 10.76 -7.16
CA SER A 36 -17.56 11.65 -6.86
C SER A 36 -18.92 10.98 -7.00
N VAL A 37 -19.02 9.87 -7.74
CA VAL A 37 -20.29 9.17 -8.05
C VAL A 37 -20.31 7.77 -7.45
N ASP A 38 -19.19 7.07 -7.56
CA ASP A 38 -19.03 5.70 -7.10
C ASP A 38 -18.93 5.62 -5.57
N LYS A 39 -19.35 4.47 -5.01
CA LYS A 39 -19.37 4.21 -3.57
C LYS A 39 -18.40 3.10 -3.23
N GLY A 40 -17.72 3.21 -2.09
CA GLY A 40 -16.75 2.20 -1.66
C GLY A 40 -17.33 0.80 -1.49
N THR A 41 -18.64 0.69 -1.22
CA THR A 41 -19.35 -0.60 -1.12
C THR A 41 -19.24 -1.47 -2.36
N SER A 42 -19.15 -0.87 -3.55
CA SER A 42 -19.08 -1.60 -4.82
C SER A 42 -17.66 -2.08 -5.16
N PHE A 43 -16.65 -1.61 -4.41
CA PHE A 43 -15.23 -1.83 -4.69
C PHE A 43 -14.51 -2.43 -3.46
N MET A 44 -15.24 -3.19 -2.63
CA MET A 44 -14.68 -3.81 -1.43
C MET A 44 -13.65 -4.90 -1.72
N ASP A 45 -13.72 -5.52 -2.90
CA ASP A 45 -12.82 -6.55 -3.43
C ASP A 45 -11.72 -5.98 -4.35
N ALA A 46 -11.64 -4.65 -4.47
CA ALA A 46 -10.69 -3.99 -5.34
C ALA A 46 -9.26 -4.07 -4.78
N GLY A 47 -8.36 -4.66 -5.57
CA GLY A 47 -6.92 -4.71 -5.31
C GLY A 47 -6.20 -3.55 -5.95
N SER A 48 -6.57 -3.20 -7.17
CA SER A 48 -6.13 -1.96 -7.81
C SER A 48 -7.29 -1.23 -8.46
N VAL A 49 -7.19 0.10 -8.45
CA VAL A 49 -8.21 0.99 -9.01
C VAL A 49 -7.52 2.04 -9.87
N TYR A 50 -7.90 2.12 -11.13
CA TYR A 50 -7.58 3.25 -12.00
C TYR A 50 -8.73 4.25 -11.95
N PHE A 51 -8.44 5.43 -11.40
CA PHE A 51 -9.43 6.49 -11.27
C PHE A 51 -9.64 7.19 -12.62
N LYS A 52 -10.84 7.76 -12.77
CA LYS A 52 -11.23 8.55 -13.95
C LYS A 52 -10.33 9.76 -14.13
N GLU A 53 -10.25 10.28 -15.35
CA GLU A 53 -9.53 11.50 -15.64
C GLU A 53 -10.08 12.69 -14.84
N GLY A 54 -9.16 13.54 -14.34
CA GLY A 54 -9.48 14.61 -13.41
C GLY A 54 -9.46 14.19 -11.94
N SER A 55 -9.33 12.89 -11.63
CA SER A 55 -9.14 12.44 -10.25
C SER A 55 -7.72 12.69 -9.75
N SER A 56 -7.63 13.26 -8.55
CA SER A 56 -6.38 13.53 -7.85
C SER A 56 -6.55 13.43 -6.33
N VAL A 57 -5.43 13.37 -5.62
CA VAL A 57 -5.41 13.42 -4.15
C VAL A 57 -5.47 14.88 -3.68
N ASP A 58 -6.31 15.19 -2.70
CA ASP A 58 -6.33 16.53 -2.10
C ASP A 58 -5.21 16.66 -1.08
N LEU A 59 -4.10 17.25 -1.52
CA LEU A 59 -2.93 17.47 -0.68
C LEU A 59 -3.17 18.50 0.43
N THR A 60 -4.21 19.33 0.30
CA THR A 60 -4.54 20.40 1.26
C THR A 60 -5.46 19.94 2.38
N LYS A 61 -6.24 18.88 2.10
CA LYS A 61 -7.20 18.29 3.05
C LYS A 61 -6.71 16.98 3.64
N ALA A 62 -5.41 16.74 3.60
CA ALA A 62 -4.80 15.61 4.28
C ALA A 62 -4.79 15.81 5.81
N ILE A 63 -4.94 14.72 6.55
CA ILE A 63 -4.82 14.69 8.02
C ILE A 63 -3.79 13.63 8.44
N ALA A 64 -3.14 13.87 9.58
CA ALA A 64 -2.19 12.94 10.17
C ALA A 64 -2.73 12.42 11.52
N PHE A 65 -2.75 11.10 11.68
CA PHE A 65 -3.00 10.44 12.95
C PHE A 65 -1.70 9.83 13.48
N ARG A 66 -1.43 9.99 14.79
CA ARG A 66 -0.14 9.57 15.37
C ARG A 66 -0.33 8.45 16.39
N ASN A 67 0.31 7.32 16.12
CA ASN A 67 0.40 6.20 17.06
C ASN A 67 1.70 5.42 16.81
N GLY A 68 2.80 5.85 17.44
CA GLY A 68 4.15 5.37 17.16
C GLY A 68 4.69 5.89 15.82
N LEU A 69 3.99 5.58 14.72
CA LEU A 69 4.20 6.14 13.39
C LEU A 69 3.16 7.24 13.09
N THR A 70 3.45 8.09 12.11
CA THR A 70 2.51 9.09 11.59
C THR A 70 1.74 8.50 10.42
N TYR A 71 0.46 8.22 10.60
CA TYR A 71 -0.45 7.72 9.57
C TYR A 71 -1.10 8.88 8.84
N CYS A 72 -0.79 9.01 7.57
CA CYS A 72 -1.24 10.10 6.71
C CYS A 72 -2.40 9.60 5.86
N VAL A 73 -3.51 10.34 5.85
CA VAL A 73 -4.65 10.06 4.97
C VAL A 73 -5.06 11.33 4.23
N ALA A 74 -5.33 11.20 2.94
CA ALA A 74 -5.78 12.27 2.08
C ALA A 74 -6.94 11.79 1.19
N PRO A 75 -7.98 12.60 0.99
CA PRO A 75 -9.12 12.19 0.19
C PRO A 75 -8.77 12.19 -1.31
N ILE A 76 -9.34 11.23 -2.04
CA ILE A 76 -9.28 11.18 -3.51
C ILE A 76 -10.58 11.75 -4.05
N TYR A 77 -10.49 12.74 -4.95
CA TYR A 77 -11.65 13.42 -5.51
C TYR A 77 -11.50 13.61 -7.02
N SER A 78 -12.62 13.78 -7.73
CA SER A 78 -12.65 14.12 -9.16
C SER A 78 -13.22 15.51 -9.42
N GLU A 79 -14.04 16.03 -8.49
CA GLU A 79 -14.59 17.38 -8.53
C GLU A 79 -14.11 18.14 -7.26
N PRO A 80 -13.71 19.43 -7.35
CA PRO A 80 -13.20 20.18 -6.20
C PRO A 80 -14.14 20.11 -4.99
N LEU A 81 -13.58 19.80 -3.82
CA LEU A 81 -14.34 19.69 -2.56
C LEU A 81 -14.72 21.06 -1.95
N GLU A 82 -14.23 22.16 -2.53
CA GLU A 82 -14.58 23.54 -2.16
C GLU A 82 -15.40 24.19 -3.28
N GLY A 83 -16.67 24.49 -2.98
CA GLY A 83 -17.63 24.97 -3.98
C GLY A 83 -17.90 26.47 -3.88
N THR A 84 -17.83 27.16 -5.02
CA THR A 84 -18.20 28.58 -5.18
C THR A 84 -19.70 28.79 -5.49
N GLY A 85 -20.50 27.71 -5.60
CA GLY A 85 -21.89 27.75 -6.07
C GLY A 85 -22.97 27.18 -5.12
N ASN A 86 -24.12 26.80 -5.70
CA ASN A 86 -25.33 26.25 -5.07
C ASN A 86 -25.26 24.73 -4.81
N GLU A 87 -24.07 24.22 -4.46
CA GLU A 87 -23.87 22.81 -4.17
C GLU A 87 -24.30 22.46 -2.74
N ARG A 88 -24.53 21.18 -2.44
CA ARG A 88 -24.86 20.72 -1.09
C ARG A 88 -23.63 20.87 -0.19
N LYS A 89 -23.56 21.98 0.55
CA LYS A 89 -22.45 22.27 1.48
C LYS A 89 -22.68 21.65 2.85
N THR A 90 -21.60 21.19 3.49
CA THR A 90 -21.60 20.85 4.91
C THR A 90 -21.52 22.11 5.77
N ALA A 91 -21.77 21.96 7.08
CA ALA A 91 -21.64 23.04 8.06
C ALA A 91 -20.22 23.66 8.11
N ALA A 92 -19.21 22.94 7.63
CA ALA A 92 -17.82 23.39 7.56
C ALA A 92 -17.42 23.94 6.19
N GLY A 93 -18.37 24.14 5.25
CA GLY A 93 -18.13 24.77 3.95
C GLY A 93 -17.66 23.82 2.84
N PHE A 94 -17.57 22.52 3.10
CA PHE A 94 -17.17 21.52 2.11
C PHE A 94 -18.35 21.06 1.25
N VAL A 95 -18.08 20.67 0.00
CA VAL A 95 -19.07 20.13 -0.93
C VAL A 95 -19.21 18.63 -0.73
N ILE A 96 -20.44 18.15 -0.53
CA ILE A 96 -20.71 16.72 -0.43
C ILE A 96 -20.73 16.13 -1.85
N PRO A 97 -19.96 15.06 -2.13
CA PRO A 97 -19.95 14.42 -3.44
C PRO A 97 -21.33 13.84 -3.79
N LYS A 98 -21.60 13.62 -5.09
CA LYS A 98 -22.88 13.09 -5.59
C LYS A 98 -23.20 11.70 -5.05
N SER A 99 -22.17 10.90 -4.76
CA SER A 99 -22.25 9.61 -4.06
C SER A 99 -22.88 9.73 -2.66
N GLY A 100 -22.78 10.91 -2.04
CA GLY A 100 -23.20 11.22 -0.67
C GLY A 100 -22.20 10.81 0.40
N THR A 101 -21.09 10.17 0.03
CA THR A 101 -20.02 9.69 0.93
C THR A 101 -18.66 9.77 0.28
N LEU A 102 -17.62 10.00 1.08
CA LEU A 102 -16.24 10.01 0.61
C LEU A 102 -15.53 8.73 1.05
N ASP A 103 -15.49 7.77 0.14
CA ASP A 103 -15.05 6.42 0.46
C ASP A 103 -13.65 6.10 -0.08
N PHE A 104 -13.05 6.92 -0.95
CA PHE A 104 -11.72 6.65 -1.54
C PHE A 104 -10.63 7.52 -0.93
N TRP A 105 -9.57 6.87 -0.41
CA TRP A 105 -8.52 7.53 0.36
C TRP A 105 -7.13 7.13 -0.11
N ALA A 106 -6.26 8.11 -0.30
CA ALA A 106 -4.83 7.91 -0.49
C ALA A 106 -4.14 7.93 0.87
N VAL A 107 -3.29 6.94 1.15
CA VAL A 107 -2.68 6.76 2.47
C VAL A 107 -1.18 6.49 2.41
N GLY A 108 -0.51 6.71 3.53
CA GLY A 108 0.89 6.34 3.75
C GLY A 108 1.34 6.58 5.19
N THR A 109 2.56 6.14 5.51
CA THR A 109 3.18 6.33 6.83
C THR A 109 4.40 7.23 6.74
N ASP A 110 4.55 8.14 7.70
CA ASP A 110 5.72 9.04 7.87
C ASP A 110 6.10 9.86 6.62
N CYS A 111 5.10 10.18 5.79
CA CYS A 111 5.25 10.90 4.53
C CYS A 111 4.42 12.19 4.45
N CYS A 112 3.95 12.69 5.60
CA CYS A 112 3.22 13.94 5.72
C CYS A 112 3.70 14.77 6.92
N GLY A 113 3.36 16.06 6.92
CA GLY A 113 3.64 16.96 8.03
C GLY A 113 2.89 16.60 9.32
N THR A 114 3.15 17.34 10.40
CA THR A 114 2.59 17.05 11.74
C THR A 114 1.06 17.06 11.81
N THR A 115 0.43 17.82 10.92
CA THR A 115 -1.02 17.97 10.79
C THR A 115 -1.59 17.22 9.59
N GLY A 116 -0.75 16.54 8.79
CA GLY A 116 -1.13 15.91 7.52
C GLY A 116 -0.72 16.69 6.28
N THR A 117 -0.41 17.98 6.43
CA THR A 117 0.01 18.87 5.33
C THR A 117 1.47 19.30 5.51
N PRO A 118 2.29 19.31 4.44
CA PRO A 118 2.01 18.81 3.10
C PRO A 118 1.92 17.27 3.06
N PHE A 119 1.09 16.72 2.17
CA PHE A 119 1.01 15.29 1.90
C PHE A 119 1.98 14.93 0.75
N GLN A 120 2.95 14.06 1.01
CA GLN A 120 4.01 13.71 0.05
C GLN A 120 4.19 12.18 -0.07
N CYS A 121 3.15 11.42 0.21
CA CYS A 121 3.20 9.97 0.17
C CYS A 121 3.21 9.48 -1.29
N HIS A 122 4.21 8.66 -1.63
CA HIS A 122 4.31 7.98 -2.93
C HIS A 122 4.25 8.97 -4.12
N ASP A 123 3.44 8.68 -5.13
CA ASP A 123 3.35 9.49 -6.34
C ASP A 123 2.29 10.59 -6.24
N ALA A 124 1.84 10.98 -5.03
CA ALA A 124 0.73 11.93 -4.84
C ALA A 124 0.97 13.33 -5.42
N THR A 125 2.24 13.72 -5.61
CA THR A 125 2.62 15.01 -6.24
C THR A 125 2.79 14.89 -7.76
N SER A 126 2.82 13.66 -8.30
CA SER A 126 3.01 13.42 -9.73
C SER A 126 1.70 13.61 -10.49
N PRO A 127 1.67 14.42 -11.57
CA PRO A 127 0.46 14.58 -12.38
C PRO A 127 0.10 13.32 -13.18
N PHE A 128 1.03 12.36 -13.29
CA PHE A 128 0.83 11.12 -14.02
C PHE A 128 0.16 10.03 -13.17
N ALA A 129 0.15 10.19 -11.85
CA ALA A 129 -0.41 9.21 -10.95
C ALA A 129 -1.93 9.37 -10.86
N ARG A 130 -2.67 8.33 -11.27
CA ARG A 130 -4.14 8.26 -11.27
C ARG A 130 -4.65 6.90 -10.83
N SER A 131 -3.82 6.15 -10.12
CA SER A 131 -4.16 4.79 -9.71
C SER A 131 -3.86 4.59 -8.24
N GLY A 132 -4.65 3.70 -7.63
CA GLY A 132 -4.51 3.30 -6.25
C GLY A 132 -4.28 1.80 -6.15
N LEU A 133 -3.22 1.40 -5.44
CA LEU A 133 -3.00 0.03 -5.02
C LEU A 133 -3.55 -0.15 -3.60
N ARG A 134 -4.41 -1.13 -3.37
CA ARG A 134 -5.07 -1.37 -2.08
C ARG A 134 -4.05 -1.64 -0.98
N ILE A 135 -4.21 -1.03 0.20
CA ILE A 135 -3.45 -1.47 1.38
C ILE A 135 -4.05 -2.77 1.91
N VAL A 136 -3.21 -3.78 2.05
CA VAL A 136 -3.58 -5.13 2.45
C VAL A 136 -3.26 -5.40 3.91
N GLU A 137 -2.27 -4.70 4.48
CA GLU A 137 -1.84 -4.91 5.86
C GLU A 137 -2.88 -4.41 6.89
N ASP A 138 -3.44 -5.34 7.66
CA ASP A 138 -4.48 -5.06 8.66
C ASP A 138 -4.03 -4.11 9.79
N ASN A 139 -2.76 -4.16 10.19
CA ASN A 139 -2.26 -3.37 11.31
C ASN A 139 -2.34 -1.86 11.03
N HIS A 140 -2.09 -1.44 9.79
CA HIS A 140 -2.14 -0.02 9.41
C HIS A 140 -3.57 0.42 9.10
N LYS A 141 -4.41 -0.50 8.60
CA LYS A 141 -5.80 -0.24 8.23
C LYS A 141 -6.62 0.35 9.38
N ALA A 142 -6.49 -0.21 10.58
CA ALA A 142 -7.21 0.31 11.75
C ALA A 142 -6.80 1.74 12.09
N MET A 143 -5.51 2.08 11.94
CA MET A 143 -5.01 3.43 12.21
C MET A 143 -5.47 4.43 11.15
N TYR A 144 -5.51 4.05 9.87
CA TYR A 144 -6.08 4.87 8.81
C TYR A 144 -7.58 5.10 8.99
N GLN A 145 -8.33 4.12 9.51
CA GLN A 145 -9.74 4.30 9.84
C GLN A 145 -9.96 5.37 10.92
N LEU A 146 -9.12 5.40 11.96
CA LEU A 146 -9.18 6.44 12.99
C LEU A 146 -8.88 7.82 12.41
N ALA A 147 -7.87 7.92 11.54
CA ALA A 147 -7.54 9.17 10.85
C ALA A 147 -8.70 9.68 9.98
N VAL A 148 -9.38 8.78 9.26
CA VAL A 148 -10.58 9.13 8.47
C VAL A 148 -11.72 9.54 9.39
N GLN A 149 -11.94 8.87 10.52
CA GLN A 149 -12.98 9.27 11.46
C GLN A 149 -12.76 10.69 11.97
N GLU A 150 -11.52 11.05 12.31
CA GLU A 150 -11.15 12.41 12.69
C GLU A 150 -11.41 13.42 11.55
N TRP A 151 -11.06 13.05 10.32
CA TRP A 151 -11.34 13.88 9.14
C TRP A 151 -12.85 14.09 8.92
N THR A 152 -13.65 13.03 9.03
CA THR A 152 -15.11 13.12 8.85
C THR A 152 -15.77 13.95 9.95
N ALA A 153 -15.24 13.91 11.18
CA ALA A 153 -15.71 14.71 12.29
C ALA A 153 -15.42 16.21 12.10
N THR A 154 -14.28 16.55 11.50
CA THR A 154 -13.89 17.95 11.25
C THR A 154 -14.57 18.56 10.02
N THR A 155 -14.76 17.79 8.95
CA THR A 155 -15.34 18.29 7.68
C THR A 155 -16.86 18.14 7.60
N GLY A 156 -17.43 17.23 8.38
CA GLY A 156 -18.85 16.87 8.35
C GLY A 156 -19.27 16.04 7.14
N ILE A 157 -18.32 15.60 6.29
CA ILE A 157 -18.61 14.67 5.18
C ILE A 157 -18.51 13.24 5.72
N PRO A 158 -19.53 12.38 5.53
CA PRO A 158 -19.47 11.00 5.99
C PRO A 158 -18.61 10.12 5.07
N ALA A 159 -17.78 9.25 5.66
CA ALA A 159 -17.11 8.13 4.98
C ALA A 159 -17.73 6.82 5.49
N ARG A 160 -18.53 6.14 4.67
CA ARG A 160 -19.27 4.95 5.12
C ARG A 160 -18.43 3.69 5.03
N ASN A 161 -17.74 3.51 3.90
CA ASN A 161 -16.90 2.35 3.64
C ASN A 161 -15.56 2.84 3.11
N PRO A 162 -14.69 3.39 3.98
CA PRO A 162 -13.42 3.93 3.56
C PRO A 162 -12.51 2.82 3.00
N LEU A 163 -12.06 3.05 1.79
CA LEU A 163 -11.11 2.25 1.05
C LEU A 163 -9.76 2.97 0.99
N PHE A 164 -8.70 2.28 1.39
CA PHE A 164 -7.36 2.85 1.50
C PHE A 164 -6.46 2.37 0.37
N PHE A 165 -5.82 3.32 -0.31
CA PHE A 165 -4.96 3.05 -1.44
C PHE A 165 -3.61 3.76 -1.27
N GLN A 166 -2.55 3.06 -1.65
CA GLN A 166 -1.28 3.66 -1.99
C GLN A 166 -1.41 4.33 -3.37
N TRP A 167 -1.18 5.63 -3.43
CA TRP A 167 -1.28 6.38 -4.69
C TRP A 167 -0.03 6.16 -5.56
N VAL A 168 -0.23 5.58 -6.73
CA VAL A 168 0.86 5.15 -7.64
C VAL A 168 0.53 5.50 -9.09
N VAL A 169 1.58 5.57 -9.92
CA VAL A 169 1.40 5.70 -11.38
C VAL A 169 0.91 4.41 -12.02
N ASP A 170 1.50 3.28 -11.65
CA ASP A 170 1.15 1.97 -12.18
C ASP A 170 1.12 0.91 -11.05
N PRO A 171 -0.05 0.36 -10.69
CA PRO A 171 -0.15 -0.65 -9.65
C PRO A 171 0.48 -1.97 -10.09
N ILE A 172 0.44 -2.30 -11.39
CA ILE A 172 0.98 -3.55 -11.92
C ILE A 172 2.50 -3.58 -11.76
N ALA A 173 3.17 -2.46 -12.03
CA ALA A 173 4.60 -2.34 -11.81
C ALA A 173 5.00 -2.54 -10.33
N VAL A 174 4.16 -2.08 -9.39
CA VAL A 174 4.39 -2.25 -7.94
C VAL A 174 4.16 -3.71 -7.52
N GLU A 175 3.11 -4.36 -8.03
CA GLU A 175 2.89 -5.79 -7.81
C GLU A 175 4.07 -6.63 -8.32
N GLU A 176 4.52 -6.35 -9.54
CA GLU A 176 5.67 -7.01 -10.16
C GLU A 176 6.97 -6.74 -9.38
N HIS A 177 7.10 -5.54 -8.78
CA HIS A 177 8.20 -5.24 -7.89
C HIS A 177 8.25 -6.19 -6.68
N TYR A 178 7.11 -6.47 -6.02
CA TYR A 178 7.06 -7.45 -4.93
C TYR A 178 7.47 -8.85 -5.38
N ARG A 179 7.03 -9.30 -6.56
CA ARG A 179 7.41 -10.59 -7.14
C ARG A 179 8.92 -10.68 -7.41
N SER A 180 9.48 -9.63 -8.00
CA SER A 180 10.90 -9.56 -8.33
C SER A 180 11.79 -9.47 -7.08
N LEU A 181 11.36 -8.76 -6.04
CA LEU A 181 12.06 -8.64 -4.77
C LEU A 181 12.24 -10.01 -4.11
N SER A 182 11.17 -10.79 -4.01
CA SER A 182 11.21 -12.15 -3.46
C SER A 182 12.09 -13.07 -4.30
N SER A 183 11.98 -13.01 -5.62
CA SER A 183 12.79 -13.84 -6.53
C SER A 183 14.29 -13.52 -6.40
N ASN A 184 14.64 -12.24 -6.36
CA ASN A 184 16.02 -11.79 -6.16
C ASN A 184 16.57 -12.17 -4.79
N SER A 185 15.76 -12.05 -3.73
CA SER A 185 16.14 -12.47 -2.37
C SER A 185 16.40 -13.97 -2.30
N MET A 186 15.47 -14.77 -2.84
CA MET A 186 15.59 -16.24 -2.87
C MET A 186 16.84 -16.68 -3.64
N PHE A 187 17.09 -16.09 -4.81
CA PHE A 187 18.27 -16.43 -5.61
C PHE A 187 19.57 -16.14 -4.84
N LYS A 188 19.70 -14.95 -4.24
CA LYS A 188 20.88 -14.56 -3.46
C LYS A 188 21.12 -15.50 -2.29
N LEU A 189 20.08 -15.82 -1.52
CA LEU A 189 20.19 -16.69 -0.35
C LEU A 189 20.51 -18.15 -0.74
N THR A 190 19.92 -18.65 -1.82
CA THR A 190 20.17 -20.01 -2.32
C THR A 190 21.61 -20.16 -2.82
N CYS A 191 22.08 -19.20 -3.63
CA CYS A 191 23.48 -19.18 -4.10
C CYS A 191 24.47 -19.05 -2.94
N GLY A 192 24.20 -18.17 -1.97
CA GLY A 192 25.04 -18.01 -0.77
C GLY A 192 25.14 -19.29 0.06
N TYR A 193 24.02 -19.99 0.27
CA TYR A 193 24.01 -21.28 0.96
C TYR A 193 24.81 -22.36 0.20
N GLY A 194 24.66 -22.44 -1.12
CA GLY A 194 25.39 -23.39 -1.96
C GLY A 194 26.91 -23.18 -1.90
N ILE A 195 27.36 -21.92 -1.97
CA ILE A 195 28.79 -21.57 -1.87
C ILE A 195 29.33 -21.92 -0.48
N ALA A 196 28.62 -21.56 0.59
CA ALA A 196 29.04 -21.89 1.95
C ALA A 196 29.12 -23.41 2.19
N ALA A 197 28.14 -24.17 1.69
CA ALA A 197 28.13 -25.63 1.78
C ALA A 197 29.31 -26.26 1.04
N PHE A 198 29.67 -25.74 -0.15
CA PHE A 198 30.82 -26.18 -0.90
C PHE A 198 32.14 -25.98 -0.13
N PHE A 199 32.36 -24.78 0.43
CA PHE A 199 33.56 -24.51 1.23
C PHE A 199 33.63 -25.37 2.49
N ILE A 200 32.51 -25.55 3.21
CA ILE A 200 32.47 -26.40 4.40
C ILE A 200 32.80 -27.85 4.03
N ALA A 201 32.21 -28.39 2.95
CA ALA A 201 32.50 -29.75 2.50
C ALA A 201 33.97 -29.93 2.08
N TYR A 202 34.54 -28.93 1.38
CA TYR A 202 35.94 -28.92 1.00
C TYR A 202 36.88 -28.92 2.21
N VAL A 203 36.61 -28.08 3.21
CA VAL A 203 37.39 -28.03 4.45
C VAL A 203 37.26 -29.33 5.24
N LEU A 204 36.06 -29.88 5.38
CA LEU A 204 35.85 -31.18 6.03
C LEU A 204 36.65 -32.29 5.32
N HIS A 205 36.61 -32.34 3.99
CA HIS A 205 37.37 -33.31 3.21
C HIS A 205 38.90 -33.15 3.40
N MET A 206 39.41 -31.92 3.40
CA MET A 206 40.81 -31.60 3.72
C MET A 206 41.20 -32.11 5.12
N VAL A 207 40.37 -31.84 6.13
CA VAL A 207 40.60 -32.27 7.52
C VAL A 207 40.60 -33.79 7.63
N PHE A 208 39.62 -34.48 7.03
CA PHE A 208 39.58 -35.95 7.03
C PHE A 208 40.79 -36.59 6.33
N ARG A 209 41.29 -36.00 5.23
CA ARG A 209 42.52 -36.47 4.59
C ARG A 209 43.76 -36.23 5.46
N HIS A 210 43.83 -35.11 6.16
CA HIS A 210 44.98 -34.78 7.01
C HIS A 210 45.01 -35.64 8.28
N PHE A 211 43.85 -35.94 8.87
CA PHE A 211 43.76 -36.69 10.11
C PHE A 211 43.80 -38.21 9.96
N LYS A 212 44.03 -38.76 8.74
CA LYS A 212 44.14 -40.21 8.43
C LYS A 212 43.79 -41.07 9.64
N VAL A 213 42.49 -41.27 9.86
CA VAL A 213 42.03 -42.32 10.76
C VAL A 213 42.66 -43.60 10.24
N LEU A 214 43.55 -44.19 11.06
CA LEU A 214 44.08 -45.54 10.90
C LEU A 214 42.93 -46.54 10.76
#